data_AF-A0A0U5CQB2-F1
#
_entry.id   AF-A0A0U5CQB2-F1
#
_cell.length_a   1.000
_cell.length_b   1.000
_cell.length_c   1.000
_cell.angle_alpha   90.00
_cell.angle_beta   90.00
_cell.angle_gamma   90.00
#
_symmetry.space_group_name_H-M   'P 1'
#
loop_
_entity.id
_entity.type
_entity.pdbx_description
1 polymer ?
#
loop_
_entity_poly.entity_id
_entity_poly.type
_entity_poly.pdbx_seq_one_letter_code
_entity_poly.pdbx_strand_id
1 'polypeptide(L)'
;MTLEDLAKTGVQDQASAWAVFQALWTELTATGPAPGLEKHYTSRPPILVTVDGLGHWMTESQYRNAQFKLIHAHDLVFVRHFLSLLKPGQDKPTLPNGGALLYATSTTNNPPYVYSLDVALKQVAARGAGVESSSPQFPQPEPYSKTDPRVFEVLESMKSKHAQEGMLQHQILGGVTHDEARGFMEYFARSGLLQETISDEWVSEKWTLAGGGVIGELERIGKRLRIAA
;
A
#
# COMPACT_ATOMS: atom_id res chain seq x y z
N MET A 1 16.49 17.45 -23.79
CA MET A 1 16.59 16.68 -22.54
C MET A 1 15.24 16.05 -22.30
N THR A 2 15.16 14.74 -22.27
CA THR A 2 13.94 13.98 -21.99
C THR A 2 13.79 13.73 -20.48
N LEU A 3 12.61 13.31 -20.03
CA LEU A 3 12.41 12.89 -18.64
C LEU A 3 13.28 11.67 -18.27
N GLU A 4 13.59 10.82 -19.26
CA GLU A 4 14.51 9.70 -19.09
C GLU A 4 15.94 10.17 -18.83
N ASP A 5 16.42 11.18 -19.57
CA ASP A 5 17.75 11.75 -19.36
C ASP A 5 17.88 12.38 -17.97
N LEU A 6 16.80 13.03 -17.50
CA LEU A 6 16.72 13.57 -16.14
C LEU A 6 16.87 12.46 -15.09
N ALA A 7 16.11 11.36 -15.22
CA ALA A 7 16.20 10.22 -14.32
C ALA A 7 17.59 9.58 -14.32
N LYS A 8 18.20 9.39 -15.50
CA LYS A 8 19.57 8.84 -15.65
C LYS A 8 20.61 9.70 -14.93
N THR A 9 20.47 11.02 -14.96
CA THR A 9 21.37 11.94 -14.25
C THR A 9 21.31 11.73 -12.74
N GLY A 10 20.11 11.53 -12.18
CA GLY A 10 19.93 11.27 -10.74
C GLY A 10 20.45 9.92 -10.28
N VAL A 11 20.50 8.92 -11.18
CA VAL A 11 21.10 7.61 -10.88
C VAL A 11 22.63 7.67 -10.82
N GLN A 12 23.24 8.54 -11.63
CA GLN A 12 24.69 8.67 -11.71
C GLN A 12 25.29 9.44 -10.52
N ASP A 13 24.57 10.41 -9.98
CA ASP A 13 25.03 11.23 -8.85
C ASP A 13 24.10 11.12 -7.64
N GLN A 14 24.59 10.43 -6.61
CA GLN A 14 23.86 10.24 -5.35
C GLN A 14 23.57 11.56 -4.62
N ALA A 15 24.45 12.57 -4.72
CA ALA A 15 24.26 13.84 -4.03
C ALA A 15 23.10 14.64 -4.62
N SER A 16 22.94 14.57 -5.95
CA SER A 16 21.85 15.23 -6.68
C SER A 16 20.58 14.39 -6.80
N ALA A 17 20.60 13.10 -6.44
CA ALA A 17 19.51 12.15 -6.65
C ALA A 17 18.15 12.64 -6.12
N TRP A 18 18.11 13.20 -4.90
CA TRP A 18 16.86 13.71 -4.33
C TRP A 18 16.34 14.95 -5.07
N ALA A 19 17.22 15.91 -5.41
CA ALA A 19 16.82 17.11 -6.14
C ALA A 19 16.31 16.76 -7.56
N VAL A 20 16.96 15.80 -8.21
CA VAL A 20 16.53 15.27 -9.50
C VAL A 20 15.18 14.56 -9.38
N PHE A 21 14.96 13.77 -8.33
CA PHE A 21 13.65 13.16 -8.07
C PHE A 21 12.56 14.21 -7.86
N GLN A 22 12.83 15.29 -7.11
CA GLN A 22 11.88 16.38 -6.93
C GLN A 22 11.52 17.04 -8.27
N ALA A 23 12.52 17.32 -9.13
CA ALA A 23 12.29 17.86 -10.46
C ALA A 23 11.48 16.91 -11.34
N LEU A 24 11.80 15.61 -11.30
CA LEU A 24 11.02 14.58 -12.01
C LEU A 24 9.57 14.55 -11.53
N TRP A 25 9.35 14.59 -10.21
CA TRP A 25 8.01 14.58 -9.62
C TRP A 25 7.19 15.81 -10.03
N THR A 26 7.82 16.99 -10.10
CA THR A 26 7.15 18.21 -10.58
C THR A 26 6.77 18.11 -12.05
N GLU A 27 7.58 17.48 -12.89
CA GLU A 27 7.28 17.29 -14.31
C GLU A 27 6.19 16.24 -14.55
N LEU A 28 6.15 15.20 -13.71
CA LEU A 28 5.10 14.17 -13.76
C LEU A 28 3.74 14.70 -13.29
N THR A 29 3.74 15.61 -12.30
CA THR A 29 2.52 16.24 -11.78
C THR A 29 2.20 17.59 -12.43
N ALA A 30 2.94 17.98 -13.47
CA ALA A 30 2.68 19.22 -14.22
C ALA A 30 1.32 19.14 -14.93
N THR A 31 0.48 20.15 -14.71
CA THR A 31 -0.86 20.30 -15.35
C THR A 31 -0.87 21.21 -16.57
N GLY A 32 0.23 21.91 -16.83
CA GLY A 32 0.36 22.85 -17.93
C GLY A 32 1.79 22.96 -18.42
N PRO A 33 1.99 23.60 -19.60
CA PRO A 33 3.31 23.84 -20.15
C PRO A 33 4.16 24.70 -19.23
N ALA A 34 5.46 24.41 -19.20
CA ALA A 34 6.43 25.38 -18.70
C ALA A 34 6.42 26.65 -19.59
N PRO A 35 6.67 27.84 -19.03
CA PRO A 35 6.72 29.09 -19.80
C PRO A 35 7.67 28.95 -20.99
N GLY A 36 7.15 29.18 -22.21
CA GLY A 36 7.93 29.08 -23.46
C GLY A 36 7.87 27.72 -24.18
N LEU A 37 7.23 26.70 -23.62
CA LEU A 37 7.07 25.36 -24.22
C LEU A 37 5.60 25.00 -24.54
N GLU A 38 4.74 26.02 -24.66
CA GLU A 38 3.29 25.88 -24.82
C GLU A 38 2.87 25.06 -26.05
N LYS A 39 3.63 25.13 -27.15
CA LYS A 39 3.26 24.49 -28.43
C LYS A 39 3.39 22.96 -28.44
N HIS A 40 4.15 22.37 -27.52
CA HIS A 40 4.46 20.94 -27.51
C HIS A 40 4.01 20.24 -26.22
N TYR A 41 3.23 20.91 -25.38
CA TYR A 41 2.78 20.31 -24.14
C TYR A 41 1.58 19.39 -24.37
N THR A 42 1.81 18.11 -24.11
CA THR A 42 0.75 17.11 -23.96
C THR A 42 0.43 16.93 -22.48
N SER A 43 -0.87 16.83 -22.17
CA SER A 43 -1.34 16.47 -20.84
C SER A 43 -0.63 15.21 -20.35
N ARG A 44 -0.19 15.23 -19.09
CA ARG A 44 0.56 14.12 -18.49
C ARG A 44 -0.38 12.96 -18.17
N PRO A 45 0.09 11.71 -18.30
CA PRO A 45 -0.72 10.55 -17.96
C PRO A 45 -0.98 10.47 -16.45
N PRO A 46 -2.05 9.75 -16.02
CA PRO A 46 -2.29 9.44 -14.63
C PRO A 46 -1.14 8.64 -14.00
N ILE A 47 -0.91 8.81 -12.70
CA ILE A 47 0.18 8.17 -11.96
C ILE A 47 -0.37 7.13 -10.99
N LEU A 48 0.13 5.90 -11.08
CA LEU A 48 -0.08 4.88 -10.06
C LEU A 48 1.12 4.87 -9.10
N VAL A 49 0.87 5.18 -7.84
CA VAL A 49 1.85 5.04 -6.77
C VAL A 49 1.49 3.82 -5.94
N THR A 50 2.44 2.90 -5.79
CA THR A 50 2.26 1.72 -4.96
C THR A 50 3.34 1.63 -3.91
N VAL A 51 2.95 1.20 -2.71
CA VAL A 51 3.86 0.93 -1.60
C VAL A 51 3.48 -0.41 -1.03
N ASP A 52 4.47 -1.28 -0.85
CA ASP A 52 4.31 -2.56 -0.18
C ASP A 52 5.05 -2.55 1.16
N GLY A 53 4.53 -3.29 2.14
CA GLY A 53 5.11 -3.39 3.47
C GLY A 53 4.96 -2.13 4.32
N LEU A 54 3.81 -1.44 4.25
CA LEU A 54 3.52 -0.19 4.99
C LEU A 54 3.86 -0.25 6.49
N GLY A 55 3.75 -1.42 7.12
CA GLY A 55 4.10 -1.63 8.53
C GLY A 55 5.53 -1.19 8.88
N HIS A 56 6.49 -1.32 7.96
CA HIS A 56 7.87 -0.89 8.16
C HIS A 56 8.03 0.64 8.18
N TRP A 57 7.09 1.38 7.60
CA TRP A 57 7.13 2.85 7.58
C TRP A 57 6.48 3.45 8.83
N MET A 58 5.68 2.67 9.56
CA MET A 58 4.92 3.13 10.74
C MET A 58 5.66 2.83 12.04
N THR A 59 7.00 2.73 11.98
CA THR A 59 7.86 2.40 13.11
C THR A 59 9.19 3.14 13.04
N GLU A 60 10.00 2.98 14.09
CA GLU A 60 11.36 3.48 14.13
C GLU A 60 12.24 2.73 13.11
N SER A 61 13.02 3.47 12.33
CA SER A 61 14.00 2.89 11.42
C SER A 61 15.22 2.39 12.21
N GLN A 62 16.06 1.58 11.56
CA GLN A 62 17.32 1.12 12.14
C GLN A 62 18.42 2.19 12.11
N TYR A 63 18.20 3.31 11.41
CA TYR A 63 19.15 4.42 11.36
C TYR A 63 19.19 5.16 12.68
N ARG A 64 20.37 5.71 13.01
CA ARG A 64 20.59 6.53 14.20
C ARG A 64 21.04 7.93 13.84
N ASN A 65 20.59 8.90 14.61
CA ASN A 65 21.08 10.27 14.51
C ASN A 65 22.43 10.45 15.22
N ALA A 66 22.98 11.67 15.18
CA ALA A 66 24.25 12.01 15.82
C ALA A 66 24.24 11.81 17.35
N GLN A 67 23.06 11.85 17.98
CA GLN A 67 22.85 11.58 19.41
C GLN A 67 22.56 10.09 19.71
N PHE A 68 22.82 9.21 18.73
CA PHE A 68 22.63 7.76 18.83
C PHE A 68 21.19 7.29 19.11
N LYS A 69 20.19 8.15 18.86
CA LYS A 69 18.77 7.81 18.93
C LYS A 69 18.30 7.27 17.58
N LEU A 70 17.39 6.30 17.60
CA LEU A 70 16.76 5.80 16.38
C LEU A 70 15.98 6.93 15.69
N ILE A 71 15.98 6.90 14.37
CA ILE A 71 15.27 7.85 13.52
C ILE A 71 13.95 7.22 13.11
N HIS A 72 12.84 7.95 13.28
CA HIS A 72 11.54 7.44 12.88
C HIS A 72 11.47 7.29 11.35
N ALA A 73 10.81 6.25 10.83
CA ALA A 73 10.77 6.03 9.38
C ALA A 73 10.09 7.21 8.63
N HIS A 74 9.12 7.89 9.26
CA HIS A 74 8.51 9.13 8.72
C HIS A 74 9.51 10.29 8.56
N ASP A 75 10.66 10.27 9.24
CA ASP A 75 11.67 11.32 9.10
C ASP A 75 12.58 11.07 7.89
N LEU A 76 12.52 9.87 7.29
CA LEU A 76 13.21 9.56 6.03
C LEU A 76 12.50 10.29 4.88
N VAL A 77 13.27 11.07 4.13
CA VAL A 77 12.76 11.99 3.10
C VAL A 77 11.86 11.28 2.07
N PHE A 78 12.26 10.09 1.60
CA PHE A 78 11.50 9.33 0.61
C PHE A 78 10.18 8.81 1.20
N VAL A 79 10.22 8.20 2.39
CA VAL A 79 9.03 7.71 3.10
C VAL A 79 8.06 8.85 3.36
N ARG A 80 8.56 9.98 3.87
CA ARG A 80 7.77 11.19 4.13
C ARG A 80 7.07 11.67 2.87
N HIS A 81 7.74 11.67 1.72
CA HIS A 81 7.15 12.09 0.46
C HIS A 81 5.93 11.23 0.10
N PHE A 82 6.06 9.91 0.10
CA PHE A 82 4.93 9.03 -0.22
C PHE A 82 3.82 9.09 0.82
N LEU A 83 4.15 9.10 2.12
CA LEU A 83 3.15 9.28 3.17
C LEU A 83 2.43 10.63 3.09
N SER A 84 3.10 11.67 2.57
CA SER A 84 2.43 12.96 2.35
C SER A 84 1.35 12.89 1.27
N LEU A 85 1.46 11.95 0.32
CA LEU A 85 0.44 11.74 -0.71
C LEU A 85 -0.84 11.08 -0.16
N LEU A 86 -0.78 10.42 1.01
CA LEU A 86 -1.98 9.87 1.65
C LEU A 86 -2.90 10.96 2.19
N LYS A 87 -2.35 12.15 2.48
CA LYS A 87 -3.13 13.29 2.94
C LYS A 87 -3.69 14.03 1.72
N PRO A 88 -5.02 14.26 1.66
CA PRO A 88 -5.58 15.02 0.56
C PRO A 88 -4.99 16.44 0.56
N GLY A 89 -4.70 16.94 -0.62
CA GLY A 89 -4.10 18.26 -0.78
C GLY A 89 -5.09 19.36 -0.39
N GLN A 90 -4.59 20.38 0.34
CA GLN A 90 -5.45 21.48 0.81
C GLN A 90 -5.86 22.42 -0.32
N ASP A 91 -4.89 22.91 -1.10
CA ASP A 91 -5.12 23.90 -2.16
C ASP A 91 -5.14 23.28 -3.56
N LYS A 92 -4.34 22.23 -3.78
CA LYS A 92 -4.25 21.50 -5.06
C LYS A 92 -4.43 20.02 -4.80
N PRO A 93 -5.07 19.28 -5.71
CA PRO A 93 -5.11 17.83 -5.62
C PRO A 93 -3.70 17.26 -5.62
N THR A 94 -3.51 16.22 -4.84
CA THR A 94 -2.26 15.50 -4.61
C THR A 94 -1.71 14.91 -5.92
N LEU A 95 -2.61 14.38 -6.75
CA LEU A 95 -2.33 13.91 -8.10
C LEU A 95 -3.22 14.67 -9.08
N PRO A 96 -2.77 15.83 -9.59
CA PRO A 96 -3.61 16.69 -10.40
C PRO A 96 -3.92 16.12 -11.78
N ASN A 97 -3.11 15.18 -12.25
CA ASN A 97 -3.32 14.45 -13.51
C ASN A 97 -4.20 13.19 -13.32
N GLY A 98 -4.72 12.98 -12.10
CA GLY A 98 -5.41 11.75 -11.71
C GLY A 98 -4.44 10.59 -11.46
N GLY A 99 -4.99 9.48 -11.00
CA GLY A 99 -4.21 8.30 -10.65
C GLY A 99 -4.80 7.53 -9.49
N ALA A 100 -3.98 6.63 -8.94
CA ALA A 100 -4.35 5.85 -7.78
C ALA A 100 -3.15 5.69 -6.84
N LEU A 101 -3.47 5.56 -5.56
CA LEU A 101 -2.53 5.38 -4.48
C LEU A 101 -2.86 4.04 -3.79
N LEU A 102 -1.98 3.05 -3.90
CA LEU A 102 -2.18 1.73 -3.30
C LEU A 102 -1.10 1.45 -2.26
N TYR A 103 -1.52 1.25 -1.02
CA TYR A 103 -0.63 0.93 0.09
C TYR A 103 -1.00 -0.43 0.65
N ALA A 104 -0.11 -1.41 0.46
CA ALA A 104 -0.29 -2.75 0.98
C ALA A 104 0.40 -2.89 2.34
N THR A 105 -0.31 -3.49 3.29
CA THR A 105 0.29 -4.02 4.51
C THR A 105 0.92 -5.37 4.20
N SER A 106 2.02 -5.68 4.86
CA SER A 106 2.65 -7.00 4.76
C SER A 106 2.81 -7.58 6.15
N THR A 107 2.48 -8.86 6.29
CA THR A 107 2.72 -9.66 7.49
C THR A 107 4.00 -10.49 7.37
N THR A 108 4.63 -10.48 6.19
CA THR A 108 5.85 -11.25 5.90
C THR A 108 7.08 -10.43 6.27
N ASN A 109 8.18 -11.11 6.64
CA ASN A 109 9.47 -10.53 7.01
C ASN A 109 9.51 -9.81 8.38
N ASN A 110 8.63 -10.22 9.30
CA ASN A 110 8.64 -9.78 10.70
C ASN A 110 8.71 -8.24 10.89
N PRO A 111 7.87 -7.44 10.20
CA PRO A 111 7.68 -6.05 10.61
C PRO A 111 7.21 -6.06 12.07
N PRO A 112 7.75 -5.20 12.94
CA PRO A 112 7.28 -5.13 14.32
C PRO A 112 5.78 -4.91 14.30
N TYR A 113 5.04 -5.68 15.09
CA TYR A 113 3.61 -5.45 15.28
C TYR A 113 3.41 -3.99 15.72
N VAL A 114 2.84 -3.17 14.83
CA VAL A 114 2.60 -1.75 15.09
C VAL A 114 1.15 -1.58 15.54
N TYR A 115 0.95 -1.59 16.85
CA TYR A 115 -0.38 -1.41 17.45
C TYR A 115 -1.11 -0.17 16.91
N SER A 116 -0.39 0.95 16.75
CA SER A 116 -0.98 2.20 16.26
C SER A 116 -1.49 2.09 14.82
N LEU A 117 -0.81 1.32 13.96
CA LEU A 117 -1.25 1.10 12.59
C LEU A 117 -2.56 0.30 12.57
N ASP A 118 -2.68 -0.76 13.37
CA ASP A 118 -3.88 -1.59 13.41
C ASP A 118 -5.11 -0.81 13.88
N VAL A 119 -4.94 0.01 14.93
CA VAL A 119 -6.02 0.89 15.41
C VAL A 119 -6.38 1.91 14.33
N ALA A 120 -5.39 2.53 13.68
CA ALA A 120 -5.64 3.49 12.62
C ALA A 120 -6.35 2.87 11.40
N LEU A 121 -6.00 1.65 10.98
CA LEU A 121 -6.69 0.94 9.90
C LEU A 121 -8.15 0.61 10.28
N LYS A 122 -8.40 0.20 11.53
CA LYS A 122 -9.77 0.01 12.04
C LYS A 122 -10.57 1.30 12.03
N GLN A 123 -9.94 2.44 12.37
CA GLN A 123 -10.57 3.75 12.28
C GLN A 123 -10.91 4.14 10.83
N VAL A 124 -10.01 3.90 9.88
CA VAL A 124 -10.27 4.13 8.45
C VAL A 124 -11.42 3.24 7.95
N ALA A 125 -11.44 1.96 8.34
CA ALA A 125 -12.54 1.06 7.98
C ALA A 125 -13.89 1.52 8.58
N ALA A 126 -13.91 1.95 9.84
CA ALA A 126 -15.10 2.48 10.49
C ALA A 126 -15.62 3.75 9.79
N ARG A 127 -14.73 4.66 9.38
CA ARG A 127 -15.09 5.85 8.59
C ARG A 127 -15.66 5.47 7.22
N GLY A 128 -15.06 4.47 6.56
CA GLY A 128 -15.58 3.92 5.30
C GLY A 128 -16.99 3.35 5.44
N ALA A 129 -17.30 2.76 6.60
CA ALA A 129 -18.65 2.28 6.95
C ALA A 129 -19.62 3.39 7.42
N GLY A 130 -19.19 4.65 7.45
CA GLY A 130 -20.02 5.79 7.87
C GLY A 130 -20.16 5.98 9.38
N VAL A 131 -19.33 5.32 10.19
CA VAL A 131 -19.32 5.46 11.65
C VAL A 131 -18.63 6.77 12.05
N GLU A 132 -19.33 7.63 12.78
CA GLU A 132 -18.78 8.91 13.25
C GLU A 132 -17.75 8.73 14.36
N SER A 133 -16.73 9.60 14.40
CA SER A 133 -15.67 9.59 15.41
C SER A 133 -16.16 9.76 16.85
N SER A 134 -17.34 10.37 17.03
CA SER A 134 -17.98 10.60 18.34
C SER A 134 -18.78 9.39 18.83
N SER A 135 -18.99 8.39 17.97
CA SER A 135 -19.77 7.22 18.33
C SER A 135 -18.97 6.28 19.26
N PRO A 136 -19.62 5.61 20.22
CA PRO A 136 -18.95 4.61 21.07
C PRO A 136 -18.39 3.41 20.30
N GLN A 137 -18.86 3.19 19.06
CA GLN A 137 -18.44 2.10 18.18
C GLN A 137 -17.17 2.46 17.39
N PHE A 138 -16.73 3.72 17.44
CA PHE A 138 -15.50 4.14 16.78
C PHE A 138 -14.28 3.56 17.53
N PRO A 139 -13.39 2.82 16.84
CA PRO A 139 -12.21 2.24 17.47
C PRO A 139 -11.30 3.32 18.07
N GLN A 140 -11.19 3.36 19.39
CA GLN A 140 -10.24 4.21 20.09
C GLN A 140 -9.04 3.40 20.59
N PRO A 141 -7.85 4.01 20.66
CA PRO A 141 -6.69 3.35 21.27
C PRO A 141 -6.99 2.99 22.73
N GLU A 142 -6.52 1.83 23.17
CA GLU A 142 -6.70 1.37 24.54
C GLU A 142 -5.98 2.31 25.51
N PRO A 143 -6.60 2.65 26.66
CA PRO A 143 -5.93 3.40 27.72
C PRO A 143 -4.62 2.72 28.11
N TYR A 144 -3.54 3.49 28.25
CA TYR A 144 -2.19 3.03 28.63
C TYR A 144 -1.43 2.20 27.59
N SER A 145 -1.94 2.07 26.37
CA SER A 145 -1.15 1.53 25.25
C SER A 145 -0.08 2.53 24.79
N LYS A 146 1.07 2.02 24.31
CA LYS A 146 2.09 2.87 23.66
C LYS A 146 1.65 3.15 22.24
N THR A 147 1.14 4.36 22.03
CA THR A 147 0.68 4.82 20.73
C THR A 147 1.67 5.79 20.09
N ASP A 148 1.84 5.66 18.78
CA ASP A 148 2.54 6.65 17.98
C ASP A 148 1.53 7.63 17.36
N PRO A 149 1.50 8.91 17.79
CA PRO A 149 0.61 9.90 17.21
C PRO A 149 0.88 10.16 15.73
N ARG A 150 2.13 10.00 15.26
CA ARG A 150 2.51 10.28 13.87
C ARG A 150 1.81 9.33 12.90
N VAL A 151 1.58 8.08 13.32
CA VAL A 151 0.88 7.06 12.52
C VAL A 151 -0.60 7.43 12.38
N PHE A 152 -1.23 7.85 13.47
CA PHE A 152 -2.61 8.34 13.44
C PHE A 152 -2.73 9.56 12.55
N GLU A 153 -1.84 10.55 12.67
CA GLU A 153 -1.89 11.77 11.86
C GLU A 153 -1.76 11.50 10.35
N VAL A 154 -1.04 10.46 9.93
CA VAL A 154 -0.87 10.11 8.51
C VAL A 154 -2.14 9.49 7.95
N LEU A 155 -2.79 8.61 8.72
CA LEU A 155 -4.00 7.88 8.32
C LEU A 155 -5.30 8.61 8.70
N GLU A 156 -5.20 9.71 9.45
CA GLU A 156 -6.28 10.65 9.69
C GLU A 156 -6.55 11.45 8.41
N SER A 157 -7.17 10.77 7.44
CA SER A 157 -7.62 11.40 6.21
C SER A 157 -8.82 12.30 6.54
N MET A 158 -8.59 13.61 6.51
CA MET A 158 -9.67 14.60 6.43
C MET A 158 -10.48 14.36 5.15
N LYS A 159 -11.77 14.69 5.16
CA LYS A 159 -12.57 14.71 3.92
C LYS A 159 -11.87 15.65 2.93
N SER A 160 -11.56 15.17 1.73
CA SER A 160 -10.96 16.05 0.72
C SER A 160 -11.92 17.20 0.43
N LYS A 161 -11.36 18.41 0.30
CA LYS A 161 -12.11 19.59 -0.16
C LYS A 161 -12.38 19.52 -1.66
N HIS A 162 -11.63 18.70 -2.40
CA HIS A 162 -11.75 18.54 -3.84
C HIS A 162 -12.61 17.33 -4.17
N ALA A 163 -13.68 17.52 -4.93
CA ALA A 163 -14.63 16.48 -5.31
C ALA A 163 -14.02 15.32 -6.11
N GLN A 164 -12.81 15.49 -6.65
CA GLN A 164 -12.11 14.50 -7.47
C GLN A 164 -11.19 13.57 -6.66
N GLU A 165 -10.91 13.88 -5.40
CA GLU A 165 -10.10 13.01 -4.54
C GLU A 165 -11.02 12.12 -3.69
N GLY A 166 -10.86 10.81 -3.83
CA GLY A 166 -11.55 9.83 -3.00
C GLY A 166 -11.05 9.87 -1.56
N MET A 167 -11.93 9.46 -0.63
CA MET A 167 -11.53 9.18 0.74
C MET A 167 -10.62 7.94 0.76
N LEU A 168 -9.67 7.90 1.70
CA LEU A 168 -8.87 6.70 1.94
C LEU A 168 -9.79 5.53 2.31
N GLN A 169 -9.70 4.44 1.56
CA GLN A 169 -10.46 3.22 1.80
C GLN A 169 -9.53 2.11 2.27
N HIS A 170 -9.96 1.38 3.29
CA HIS A 170 -9.27 0.19 3.75
C HIS A 170 -9.96 -1.05 3.17
N GLN A 171 -9.26 -1.75 2.28
CA GLN A 171 -9.72 -3.01 1.71
C GLN A 171 -9.09 -4.17 2.48
N ILE A 172 -9.91 -4.93 3.20
CA ILE A 172 -9.47 -6.18 3.83
C ILE A 172 -9.50 -7.28 2.79
N LEU A 173 -8.36 -7.93 2.58
CA LEU A 173 -8.27 -9.12 1.74
C LEU A 173 -8.52 -10.36 2.60
N GLY A 174 -9.54 -11.14 2.23
CA GLY A 174 -9.88 -12.41 2.86
C GLY A 174 -9.45 -13.61 2.02
N GLY A 175 -9.87 -14.81 2.44
CA GLY A 175 -9.78 -15.99 1.60
C GLY A 175 -10.69 -15.90 0.38
N VAL A 176 -10.34 -16.63 -0.68
CA VAL A 176 -11.14 -16.71 -1.90
C VAL A 176 -12.42 -17.50 -1.67
N THR A 177 -13.43 -17.24 -2.50
CA THR A 177 -14.66 -18.02 -2.52
C THR A 177 -14.40 -19.46 -2.98
N HIS A 178 -15.34 -20.35 -2.70
CA HIS A 178 -15.24 -21.76 -3.11
C HIS A 178 -15.07 -21.92 -4.63
N ASP A 179 -15.79 -21.11 -5.42
CA ASP A 179 -15.73 -21.16 -6.89
C ASP A 179 -14.39 -20.62 -7.43
N GLU A 180 -13.88 -19.54 -6.84
CA GLU A 180 -12.54 -19.02 -7.16
C GLU A 180 -11.44 -20.03 -6.77
N ALA A 181 -11.58 -20.70 -5.63
CA ALA A 181 -10.66 -21.74 -5.20
C ALA A 181 -10.64 -22.92 -6.18
N ARG A 182 -11.82 -23.35 -6.65
CA ARG A 182 -11.94 -24.36 -7.72
C ARG A 182 -11.19 -23.92 -8.96
N GLY A 183 -11.45 -22.71 -9.46
CA GLY A 183 -10.77 -22.18 -10.65
C GLY A 183 -9.25 -22.10 -10.48
N PHE A 184 -8.79 -21.67 -9.30
CA PHE A 184 -7.37 -21.62 -8.94
C PHE A 184 -6.72 -23.02 -8.95
N MET A 185 -7.37 -24.03 -8.37
CA MET A 185 -6.87 -25.40 -8.34
C MET A 185 -6.90 -26.03 -9.74
N GLU A 186 -7.95 -25.78 -10.53
CA GLU A 186 -8.04 -26.24 -11.92
C GLU A 186 -6.91 -25.67 -12.77
N TYR A 187 -6.57 -24.40 -12.58
CA TYR A 187 -5.41 -23.80 -13.20
C TYR A 187 -4.11 -24.51 -12.79
N PHE A 188 -3.95 -24.88 -11.52
CA PHE A 188 -2.75 -25.60 -11.04
C PHE A 188 -2.65 -27.02 -11.62
N ALA A 189 -3.76 -27.74 -11.73
CA ALA A 189 -3.77 -29.06 -12.37
C ALA A 189 -3.45 -28.98 -13.86
N ARG A 190 -4.04 -28.02 -14.60
CA ARG A 190 -3.75 -27.80 -16.03
C ARG A 190 -2.32 -27.35 -16.27
N SER A 191 -1.73 -26.63 -15.31
CA SER A 191 -0.32 -26.20 -15.34
C SER A 191 0.64 -27.32 -14.94
N GLY A 192 0.15 -28.48 -14.52
CA GLY A 192 0.97 -29.62 -14.09
C GLY A 192 1.60 -29.47 -12.70
N LEU A 193 1.21 -28.43 -11.94
CA LEU A 193 1.68 -28.22 -10.56
C LEU A 193 0.98 -29.14 -9.56
N LEU A 194 -0.25 -29.54 -9.87
CA LEU A 194 -1.07 -30.44 -9.07
C LEU A 194 -1.41 -31.68 -9.93
N GLN A 195 -1.01 -32.87 -9.46
CA GLN A 195 -1.29 -34.14 -10.14
C GLN A 195 -2.43 -34.90 -9.46
N GLU A 196 -3.54 -34.22 -9.19
CA GLU A 196 -4.72 -34.79 -8.55
C GLU A 196 -5.96 -34.47 -9.39
N THR A 197 -6.95 -35.36 -9.37
CA THR A 197 -8.24 -35.11 -10.02
C THR A 197 -9.07 -34.17 -9.16
N ILE A 198 -9.40 -32.99 -9.70
CA ILE A 198 -10.14 -31.97 -8.96
C ILE A 198 -11.63 -32.32 -8.97
N SER A 199 -12.11 -32.87 -7.86
CA SER A 199 -13.53 -33.07 -7.57
C SER A 199 -14.04 -31.99 -6.62
N ASP A 200 -15.35 -31.78 -6.58
CA ASP A 200 -15.98 -30.80 -5.67
C ASP A 200 -15.70 -31.12 -4.20
N GLU A 201 -15.68 -32.41 -3.84
CA GLU A 201 -15.34 -32.86 -2.48
C GLU A 201 -13.90 -32.50 -2.11
N TRP A 202 -12.97 -32.68 -3.05
CA TRP A 202 -11.56 -32.35 -2.85
C TRP A 202 -11.36 -30.84 -2.73
N VAL A 203 -12.05 -30.06 -3.58
CA VAL A 203 -12.05 -28.59 -3.50
C VAL A 203 -12.52 -28.13 -2.13
N SER A 204 -13.66 -28.68 -1.66
CA SER A 204 -14.21 -28.34 -0.35
C SER A 204 -13.25 -28.69 0.78
N GLU A 205 -12.62 -29.87 0.75
CA GLU A 205 -11.63 -30.27 1.74
C GLU A 205 -10.47 -29.28 1.79
N LYS A 206 -9.88 -28.95 0.64
CA LYS A 206 -8.70 -28.05 0.59
C LYS A 206 -9.06 -26.63 0.97
N TRP A 207 -10.24 -26.16 0.57
CA TRP A 207 -10.75 -24.85 0.94
C TRP A 207 -10.95 -24.72 2.46
N THR A 208 -11.52 -25.75 3.10
CA THR A 208 -11.65 -25.80 4.57
C THR A 208 -10.29 -25.88 5.26
N LEU A 209 -9.37 -26.73 4.78
CA LEU A 209 -8.02 -26.84 5.35
C LEU A 209 -7.21 -25.55 5.20
N ALA A 210 -7.46 -24.76 4.15
CA ALA A 210 -6.84 -23.46 3.94
C ALA A 210 -7.50 -22.32 4.73
N GLY A 211 -8.33 -22.62 5.74
CA GLY A 211 -8.94 -21.62 6.61
C GLY A 211 -9.96 -20.73 5.92
N GLY A 212 -10.73 -21.29 4.98
CA GLY A 212 -11.72 -20.54 4.19
C GLY A 212 -11.13 -19.92 2.93
N GLY A 213 -10.17 -20.60 2.28
CA GLY A 213 -9.64 -20.18 0.98
C GLY A 213 -8.46 -19.22 1.03
N VAL A 214 -7.63 -19.21 2.07
CA VAL A 214 -6.41 -18.40 2.07
C VAL A 214 -5.47 -18.94 0.98
N ILE A 215 -5.20 -18.14 -0.06
CA ILE A 215 -4.44 -18.58 -1.27
C ILE A 215 -3.06 -19.14 -0.91
N GLY A 216 -2.31 -18.47 -0.02
CA GLY A 216 -0.99 -18.95 0.40
C GLY A 216 -1.04 -20.33 1.09
N GLU A 217 -2.11 -20.61 1.83
CA GLU A 217 -2.33 -21.92 2.45
C GLU A 217 -2.81 -22.95 1.42
N LEU A 218 -3.69 -22.57 0.48
CA LEU A 218 -4.10 -23.41 -0.64
C LEU A 218 -2.89 -23.85 -1.47
N GLU A 219 -1.98 -22.93 -1.78
CA GLU A 219 -0.74 -23.22 -2.50
C GLU A 219 0.17 -24.14 -1.68
N ARG A 220 0.31 -23.88 -0.38
CA ARG A 220 1.11 -24.72 0.53
C ARG A 220 0.60 -26.15 0.59
N ILE A 221 -0.72 -26.34 0.61
CA ILE A 221 -1.35 -27.67 0.64
C ILE A 221 -1.28 -28.34 -0.73
N GLY A 222 -1.53 -27.60 -1.81
CA GLY A 222 -1.51 -28.10 -3.18
C GLY A 222 -0.11 -28.51 -3.66
N LYS A 223 0.95 -27.82 -3.21
CA LYS A 223 2.34 -28.16 -3.53
C LYS A 223 2.89 -29.39 -2.82
N ARG A 224 2.26 -29.86 -1.74
CA ARG A 224 2.71 -31.08 -1.05
C ARG A 224 2.38 -32.29 -1.93
N LEU A 225 3.28 -32.58 -2.86
CA LEU A 225 3.42 -33.88 -3.51
C LEU A 225 3.43 -34.94 -2.41
N ARG A 226 2.31 -35.66 -2.27
CA ARG A 226 2.36 -36.97 -1.64
C ARG A 226 3.11 -37.85 -2.61
N ILE A 227 4.40 -38.06 -2.37
CA ILE A 227 5.10 -39.19 -2.98
C ILE A 227 4.36 -40.41 -2.43
N ALA A 228 3.55 -41.05 -3.28
CA ALA A 228 3.02 -42.36 -2.97
C ALA A 228 4.21 -43.30 -2.77
N ALA A 229 4.33 -43.86 -1.57
CA ALA A 229 5.26 -44.95 -1.29
C ALA A 229 4.83 -46.22 -2.03
#